data_AF-A0A7V9KIZ4-F1
#
_entry.id   AF-A0A7V9KIZ4-F1
#
_cell.length_a   1.000
_cell.length_b   1.000
_cell.length_c   1.000
_cell.angle_alpha   90.00
_cell.angle_beta   90.00
_cell.angle_gamma   90.00
#
_symmetry.space_group_name_H-M   'P 1'
#
loop_
_entity.id
_entity.type
_entity.pdbx_description
1 polymer ?
#
loop_
_entity_poly.entity_id
_entity_poly.type
_entity_poly.pdbx_seq_one_letter_code
_entity_poly.pdbx_strand_id
1 'polypeptide(L)'
;MRDIHVHSREQWGETHAEQHLADLYAVLARIAERPELGELRQHRSYPFLMAPARRHFVVYDRLPDGIVVLTVLHQGRDIEGIIAAEGPSFRRQIMALRKKH
;
A
#
# COMPACT_ATOMS: atom_id res chain seq x y z
N MET A 1 3.75 -5.57 -14.07
CA MET A 1 2.38 -5.47 -13.53
C MET A 1 2.16 -6.72 -12.69
N ARG A 2 1.92 -6.58 -11.38
CA ARG A 2 1.57 -7.70 -10.48
C ARG A 2 0.37 -7.25 -9.68
N ASP A 3 -0.76 -7.91 -9.87
CA ASP A 3 -1.95 -7.69 -9.06
C ASP A 3 -1.69 -8.20 -7.64
N ILE A 4 -1.71 -7.31 -6.65
CA ILE A 4 -1.80 -7.72 -5.25
C ILE A 4 -3.30 -7.92 -4.94
N HIS A 5 -3.86 -9.01 -5.45
CA HIS A 5 -5.04 -9.60 -4.83
C HIS A 5 -4.62 -10.17 -3.47
N VAL A 6 -5.33 -9.80 -2.41
CA VAL A 6 -5.07 -10.28 -1.05
C VAL A 6 -5.58 -11.72 -0.93
N HIS A 7 -4.76 -12.67 -1.36
CA HIS A 7 -5.04 -14.10 -1.20
C HIS A 7 -3.75 -14.93 -1.06
N SER A 8 -3.09 -14.80 0.09
CA SER A 8 -2.19 -15.83 0.63
C SER A 8 -1.96 -15.57 2.12
N ARG A 9 -2.50 -16.46 2.97
CA ARG A 9 -2.15 -16.59 4.40
C ARG A 9 -1.29 -17.83 4.65
N GLU A 10 -0.86 -18.52 3.60
CA GLU A 10 -0.35 -19.88 3.65
C GLU A 10 0.91 -19.98 2.78
N GLN A 11 2.03 -20.39 3.40
CA GLN A 11 3.42 -20.24 2.91
C GLN A 11 3.87 -18.74 3.05
N TRP A 12 5.10 -18.35 3.40
CA TRP A 12 6.45 -18.77 2.96
C TRP A 12 7.55 -18.40 4.00
N GLY A 13 8.78 -18.94 3.86
CA GLY A 13 10.00 -18.55 4.63
C GLY A 13 10.84 -17.42 3.98
N GLU A 14 12.09 -17.10 4.38
CA GLU A 14 13.04 -17.72 5.34
C GLU A 14 13.63 -16.67 6.32
N THR A 15 14.08 -17.06 7.53
CA THR A 15 14.15 -16.26 8.80
C THR A 15 14.60 -14.78 8.76
N HIS A 16 15.52 -14.34 7.89
CA HIS A 16 15.86 -12.90 7.78
C HIS A 16 15.03 -12.14 6.74
N ALA A 17 14.61 -12.80 5.66
CA ALA A 17 13.63 -12.26 4.71
C ALA A 17 12.21 -12.32 5.30
N GLU A 18 11.90 -13.38 6.05
CA GLU A 18 10.70 -13.54 6.89
C GLU A 18 10.48 -12.30 7.74
N GLN A 19 11.46 -11.88 8.56
CA GLN A 19 11.24 -10.75 9.46
C GLN A 19 10.88 -9.48 8.67
N HIS A 20 11.61 -9.16 7.60
CA HIS A 20 11.32 -7.99 6.76
C HIS A 20 9.93 -8.03 6.12
N LEU A 21 9.50 -9.20 5.65
CA LEU A 21 8.17 -9.39 5.08
C LEU A 21 7.08 -9.38 6.15
N ALA A 22 7.29 -10.04 7.29
CA ALA A 22 6.39 -10.05 8.44
C ALA A 22 6.17 -8.63 8.99
N ASP A 23 7.21 -7.80 9.02
CA ASP A 23 7.13 -6.39 9.39
C ASP A 23 6.25 -5.58 8.42
N LEU A 24 6.34 -5.87 7.12
CA LEU A 24 5.48 -5.27 6.10
C LEU A 24 4.04 -5.78 6.24
N TYR A 25 3.83 -7.10 6.41
CA TYR A 25 2.52 -7.70 6.62
C TYR A 25 1.83 -7.18 7.89
N ALA A 26 2.57 -6.98 8.99
CA ALA A 26 2.04 -6.39 10.22
C ALA A 26 1.55 -4.95 9.99
N VAL A 27 2.24 -4.17 9.15
CA VAL A 27 1.74 -2.86 8.72
C VAL A 27 0.50 -3.00 7.84
N LEU A 28 0.52 -3.89 6.84
CA LEU A 28 -0.61 -4.11 5.92
C LEU A 28 -1.89 -4.55 6.67
N ALA A 29 -1.79 -5.48 7.61
CA ALA A 29 -2.91 -5.89 8.46
C ALA A 29 -3.45 -4.70 9.25
N ARG A 30 -2.57 -3.97 9.94
CA ARG A 30 -2.93 -2.79 10.73
C ARG A 30 -3.61 -1.68 9.91
N ILE A 31 -3.18 -1.44 8.66
CA ILE A 31 -3.82 -0.42 7.80
C ILE A 31 -5.06 -0.93 7.07
N ALA A 32 -5.26 -2.25 6.98
CA ALA A 32 -6.54 -2.83 6.54
C ALA A 32 -7.60 -2.72 7.65
N GLU A 33 -7.22 -2.99 8.90
CA GLU A 33 -8.07 -2.80 10.09
C GLU A 33 -8.37 -1.32 10.38
N ARG A 34 -7.37 -0.44 10.16
CA ARG A 34 -7.44 0.99 10.48
C ARG A 34 -6.92 1.87 9.33
N PRO A 35 -7.69 2.03 8.24
CA PRO A 35 -7.25 2.77 7.06
C PRO A 35 -6.99 4.26 7.32
N GLU A 36 -7.54 4.85 8.37
CA GLU A 36 -7.35 6.26 8.76
C GLU A 36 -5.92 6.59 9.21
N LEU A 37 -5.14 5.59 9.61
CA LEU A 37 -3.74 5.80 10.04
C LEU A 37 -2.85 6.43 8.94
N GLY A 38 -3.22 6.28 7.66
CA GLY A 38 -2.51 6.85 6.53
C GLY A 38 -2.84 8.31 6.20
N GLU A 39 -3.85 8.91 6.86
CA GLU A 39 -4.20 10.33 6.70
C GLU A 39 -3.04 11.23 7.15
N LEU A 40 -2.33 10.82 8.22
CA LEU A 40 -1.18 11.53 8.81
C LEU A 40 -0.05 11.84 7.81
N ARG A 41 0.07 11.07 6.71
CA ARG A 41 1.08 11.29 5.65
C ARG A 41 0.48 11.51 4.27
N GLN A 42 -0.85 11.67 4.16
CA GLN A 42 -1.54 11.90 2.88
C GLN A 42 -0.99 13.13 2.14
N HIS A 43 -0.46 14.13 2.85
CA HIS A 43 0.19 15.30 2.24
C HIS A 43 1.37 14.96 1.30
N ARG A 44 2.02 13.80 1.46
CA ARG A 44 3.12 13.31 0.60
C ARG A 44 2.65 12.44 -0.57
N SER A 45 1.38 12.01 -0.57
CA SER A 45 0.84 11.04 -1.53
C SER A 45 -0.53 11.41 -2.09
N TYR A 46 -0.98 12.65 -1.88
CA TYR A 46 -2.33 13.09 -2.20
C TYR A 46 -2.73 12.73 -3.66
N PRO A 47 -3.91 12.11 -3.90
CA PRO A 47 -5.00 11.88 -2.94
C PRO A 47 -4.87 10.60 -2.08
N PHE A 48 -3.85 9.78 -2.28
CA PHE A 48 -3.72 8.46 -1.65
C PHE A 48 -3.20 8.53 -0.22
N LEU A 49 -3.56 7.53 0.59
CA LEU A 49 -3.13 7.37 1.98
C LEU A 49 -1.72 6.77 2.04
N MET A 50 -0.97 7.07 3.11
CA MET A 50 0.42 6.59 3.27
C MET A 50 0.73 6.14 4.70
N ALA A 51 1.23 4.91 4.84
CA ALA A 51 1.71 4.37 6.12
C ALA A 51 3.20 4.02 6.09
N PRO A 52 3.96 4.24 7.18
CA PRO A 52 5.36 3.84 7.28
C PRO A 52 5.50 2.32 7.52
N ALA A 53 6.41 1.68 6.81
CA ALA A 53 6.79 0.28 6.94
C ALA A 53 8.32 0.15 7.01
N ARG A 54 8.88 0.37 8.21
CA ARG A 54 10.33 0.48 8.47
C ARG A 54 11.00 1.50 7.53
N ARG A 55 11.75 1.04 6.53
CA ARG A 55 12.47 1.87 5.53
C ARG A 55 11.64 2.15 4.27
N HIS A 56 10.37 1.76 4.26
CA HIS A 56 9.44 1.93 3.16
C HIS A 56 8.20 2.73 3.58
N PHE A 57 7.46 3.22 2.59
CA PHE A 57 6.11 3.73 2.72
C PHE A 57 5.17 2.87 1.88
N VAL A 58 4.08 2.41 2.49
CA VAL A 58 2.97 1.76 1.78
C VAL A 58 2.01 2.87 1.35
N VAL A 59 1.71 2.95 0.05
CA VAL A 59 0.74 3.89 -0.51
C VAL A 59 -0.51 3.10 -0.91
N TYR A 60 -1.68 3.55 -0.45
CA TYR A 60 -2.93 2.80 -0.56
C TYR A 60 -4.16 3.70 -0.68
N ASP A 61 -5.30 3.12 -1.04
CA ASP A 61 -6.62 3.76 -0.99
C ASP A 61 -7.63 2.82 -0.31
N ARG A 62 -8.78 3.36 0.14
CA ARG A 62 -9.88 2.61 0.74
C ARG A 62 -10.76 1.96 -0.33
N LEU A 63 -11.25 0.77 -0.03
CA LEU A 63 -12.37 0.12 -0.70
C LEU A 63 -13.48 -0.13 0.32
N PRO A 64 -14.74 -0.43 -0.08
CA PRO A 64 -15.81 -0.74 0.87
C PRO A 64 -15.43 -1.88 1.84
N ASP A 65 -14.76 -2.91 1.32
CA ASP A 65 -14.41 -4.13 2.05
C ASP A 65 -12.94 -4.15 2.55
N GLY A 66 -12.25 -2.99 2.59
CA GLY A 66 -10.87 -2.90 3.09
C GLY A 66 -10.01 -1.85 2.39
N ILE A 67 -8.82 -2.26 1.93
CA ILE A 67 -7.85 -1.38 1.26
C ILE A 67 -7.30 -1.98 -0.04
N VAL A 68 -6.80 -1.12 -0.91
CA VAL A 68 -5.97 -1.50 -2.06
C VAL A 68 -4.59 -0.87 -1.93
N VAL A 69 -3.55 -1.71 -1.90
CA VAL A 69 -2.15 -1.26 -1.94
C VAL A 69 -1.77 -0.93 -3.36
N LEU A 70 -1.33 0.30 -3.60
CA LEU A 70 -0.98 0.83 -4.92
C LEU A 70 0.50 0.64 -5.22
N THR A 71 1.36 0.87 -4.21
CA THR A 71 2.81 0.69 -4.31
C THR A 71 3.46 0.68 -2.92
N VAL A 72 4.69 0.15 -2.85
CA VAL A 72 5.57 0.23 -1.67
C VAL A 72 6.85 0.92 -2.11
N LEU A 73 7.17 2.07 -1.52
CA LEU A 73 8.25 2.95 -1.93
C LEU A 73 9.33 3.03 -0.84
N HIS A 74 10.61 2.92 -1.20
CA HIS A 74 11.69 3.13 -0.24
C HIS A 74 11.77 4.61 0.16
N GLN A 75 11.92 4.89 1.46
CA GLN A 75 11.78 6.22 2.05
C GLN A 75 12.80 7.25 1.52
N GLY A 76 13.92 6.79 0.95
CA GLY A 76 14.96 7.64 0.38
C GLY A 76 14.77 8.00 -1.10
N ARG A 77 13.63 7.64 -1.71
CA ARG A 77 13.26 8.09 -3.06
C ARG A 77 12.48 9.40 -3.00
N ASP A 78 12.44 10.11 -4.13
CA ASP A 78 11.45 11.15 -4.39
C ASP A 78 10.05 10.54 -4.44
N ILE A 79 9.33 10.60 -3.32
CA ILE A 79 8.00 9.98 -3.18
C ILE A 79 6.98 10.80 -3.95
N GLU A 80 7.02 12.12 -3.77
CA GLU A 80 6.13 13.10 -4.37
C GLU A 80 6.18 13.05 -5.90
N GLY A 81 7.38 13.00 -6.50
CA GLY A 81 7.56 12.85 -7.94
C GLY A 81 7.04 11.53 -8.50
N ILE A 82 7.22 10.42 -7.77
CA ILE A 82 6.65 9.11 -8.15
C ILE A 82 5.12 9.15 -8.10
N ILE A 83 4.54 9.76 -7.06
CA ILE A 83 3.07 9.89 -6.94
C ILE A 83 2.50 10.80 -8.02
N ALA A 84 3.19 11.88 -8.38
CA ALA A 84 2.78 12.75 -9.48
C ALA A 84 2.75 12.00 -10.82
N ALA A 85 3.79 11.20 -11.10
CA ALA A 85 3.90 10.42 -12.33
C ALA A 85 2.89 9.25 -12.42
N GLU A 86 2.81 8.43 -11.37
CA GLU A 86 2.01 7.18 -11.37
C GLU A 86 0.55 7.39 -10.94
N GLY A 87 0.24 8.48 -10.25
CA GLY A 87 -1.09 8.78 -9.70
C GLY A 87 -2.25 8.70 -10.71
N PRO A 88 -2.13 9.16 -11.97
CA PRO A 88 -3.14 8.93 -13.00
C PRO A 88 -3.37 7.44 -13.32
N SER A 89 -2.33 6.61 -13.26
CA SER A 89 -2.42 5.16 -13.45
C SER A 89 -3.15 4.51 -12.26
N PHE A 90 -2.74 4.82 -11.04
CA PHE A 90 -3.37 4.32 -9.81
C PHE A 90 -4.87 4.66 -9.73
N ARG A 91 -5.26 5.92 -10.05
CA ARG A 91 -6.68 6.32 -10.08
C ARG A 91 -7.52 5.47 -11.04
N ARG A 92 -7.00 5.18 -12.24
CA ARG A 92 -7.69 4.30 -13.21
C ARG A 92 -7.86 2.87 -12.70
N GLN A 93 -6.83 2.33 -12.04
CA GLN A 93 -6.88 0.99 -11.45
C GLN A 93 -7.90 0.90 -10.30
N ILE A 94 -7.91 1.87 -9.38
CA ILE A 94 -8.90 1.96 -8.29
C ILE A 94 -10.33 2.07 -8.86
N MET A 95 -10.56 2.93 -9.87
CA MET A 95 -11.86 3.07 -10.52
C MET A 95 -12.32 1.78 -11.23
N ALA A 96 -11.39 0.99 -11.78
CA ALA A 96 -11.71 -0.30 -12.37
C ALA A 96 -12.06 -1.36 -11.32
N LEU A 97 -11.39 -1.36 -10.15
CA LEU A 97 -11.70 -2.24 -9.03
C LEU A 97 -13.06 -1.90 -8.42
N ARG A 98 -13.35 -0.61 -8.14
CA ARG A 98 -14.63 -0.13 -7.60
C ARG A 98 -15.85 -0.33 -8.53
N LYS A 99 -15.66 -0.82 -9.76
CA LYS A 99 -16.74 -1.20 -10.69
C LYS A 99 -17.00 -2.72 -10.75
N LYS A 100 -16.19 -3.52 -10.04
CA LYS A 100 -16.32 -4.99 -9.97
C LYS A 100 -16.92 -5.49 -8.66
N HIS A 101 -17.11 -4.58 -7.71
CA HIS A 101 -17.87 -4.74 -6.47
C HIS A 101 -19.13 -3.87 -6.59
#